data_AF-A0A0C2MLY4-F1
#
_entry.id   AF-A0A0C2MLY4-F1
#
_cell.length_a   1.000
_cell.length_b   1.000
_cell.length_c   1.000
_cell.angle_alpha   90.00
_cell.angle_beta   90.00
_cell.angle_gamma   90.00
#
_symmetry.space_group_name_H-M   'P 1'
#
loop_
_entity.id
_entity.type
_entity.pdbx_description
1 polymer ?
#
loop_
_entity_poly.entity_id
_entity_poly.type
_entity_poly.pdbx_seq_one_letter_code
_entity_poly.pdbx_strand_id
1 'polypeptide(L)'
;MNKLRYFIEYKLFRNTEAISQKTIFLNCNTNILVNANDDRGLLVGNWHEVKDGVPATQWTRAIDIYTKYLVTGMPVKWGQCFVFAMMLTSMCRNVGIVCRAVSGFDIGHDNNKNGIIEVYTDSRTLEFLPGSEIIW
;
A
#
# COMPACT_ATOMS: atom_id res chain seq x y z
N MET A 1 25.21 -25.98 -9.17
CA MET A 1 24.77 -25.25 -7.95
C MET A 1 24.57 -23.79 -8.32
N ASN A 2 23.34 -23.38 -8.65
CA ASN A 2 23.06 -22.02 -9.14
C ASN A 2 22.70 -21.10 -7.97
N LYS A 3 23.60 -20.16 -7.66
CA LYS A 3 23.32 -19.03 -6.75
C LYS A 3 22.48 -18.00 -7.51
N LEU A 4 21.23 -17.81 -7.12
CA LEU A 4 20.39 -16.69 -7.56
C LEU A 4 20.89 -15.40 -6.89
N ARG A 5 21.36 -14.47 -7.71
CA ARG A 5 21.81 -13.11 -7.34
C ARG A 5 20.57 -12.25 -7.08
N TYR A 6 20.24 -12.01 -5.81
CA TYR A 6 19.34 -10.95 -5.40
C TYR A 6 20.13 -9.63 -5.36
N PHE A 7 20.20 -8.92 -6.49
CA PHE A 7 20.67 -7.53 -6.51
C PHE A 7 19.51 -6.62 -6.09
N ILE A 8 19.25 -6.55 -4.78
CA ILE A 8 18.64 -5.36 -4.19
C ILE A 8 19.83 -4.42 -3.92
N GLU A 9 19.87 -3.25 -4.54
CA GLU A 9 20.96 -2.28 -4.38
C GLU A 9 21.17 -1.92 -2.90
N TYR A 10 22.12 -2.59 -2.27
CA TYR A 10 22.57 -2.36 -0.89
C TYR A 10 23.24 -0.99 -0.67
N LYS A 11 23.41 -0.17 -1.72
CA LYS A 11 24.17 1.09 -1.66
C LYS A 11 23.40 2.27 -1.09
N LEU A 12 22.06 2.23 -1.01
CA LEU A 12 21.26 3.39 -0.59
C LEU A 12 21.19 3.64 0.93
N PHE A 13 21.62 2.68 1.76
CA PHE A 13 21.27 2.64 3.20
C PHE A 13 22.43 2.83 4.20
N ARG A 14 23.66 3.16 3.76
CA ARG A 14 24.83 3.20 4.66
C ARG A 14 25.03 4.48 5.50
N ASN A 15 24.21 5.52 5.36
CA ASN A 15 24.46 6.77 6.07
C ASN A 15 23.37 7.05 7.12
N THR A 16 23.71 6.89 8.39
CA THR A 16 22.80 6.94 9.55
C THR A 16 22.17 8.30 9.77
N GLU A 17 22.82 9.38 9.35
CA GLU A 17 22.28 10.75 9.41
C GLU A 17 21.23 11.04 8.31
N ALA A 18 21.23 10.27 7.22
CA ALA A 18 20.24 10.38 6.16
C ALA A 18 18.94 9.60 6.43
N ILE A 19 18.89 8.80 7.50
CA ILE A 19 17.75 7.91 7.80
C ILE A 19 16.52 8.72 8.24
N SER A 20 16.70 9.77 9.06
CA SER A 20 15.59 10.59 9.58
C SER A 20 14.78 11.26 8.46
N GLN A 21 15.45 11.79 7.44
CA GLN A 21 14.78 12.43 6.30
C GLN A 21 14.33 11.42 5.23
N LYS A 22 15.01 10.27 5.08
CA LYS A 22 14.64 9.24 4.08
C LYS A 22 13.49 8.33 4.51
N THR A 23 13.23 8.17 5.82
CA THR A 23 12.07 7.41 6.30
C THR A 23 10.73 8.03 5.83
N ILE A 24 10.70 9.35 5.56
CA ILE A 24 9.55 10.06 4.99
C ILE A 24 9.46 9.90 3.45
N PHE A 25 10.59 9.66 2.77
CA PHE A 25 10.64 9.44 1.30
C PHE A 25 10.35 8.00 0.86
N LEU A 26 10.01 7.10 1.79
CA LEU A 26 9.63 5.72 1.48
C LEU A 26 8.16 5.59 1.05
N ASN A 27 7.62 6.60 0.35
CA ASN A 27 6.23 6.64 -0.10
C ASN A 27 6.10 6.41 -1.63
N CYS A 28 7.02 6.90 -2.47
CA CYS A 28 6.85 6.75 -3.94
C CYS A 28 7.39 5.43 -4.51
N ASN A 29 8.52 4.90 -4.02
CA ASN A 29 9.18 3.74 -4.67
C ASN A 29 8.79 2.38 -4.08
N THR A 30 8.28 2.34 -2.86
CA THR A 30 7.84 1.09 -2.21
C THR A 30 6.38 0.75 -2.50
N ASN A 31 5.58 1.75 -2.90
CA ASN A 31 4.23 1.51 -3.41
C ASN A 31 4.28 0.65 -4.68
N ILE A 32 5.27 0.89 -5.55
CA ILE A 32 5.60 0.09 -6.76
C ILE A 32 5.86 -1.40 -6.41
N LEU A 33 6.43 -1.69 -5.23
CA LEU A 33 6.77 -3.05 -4.81
C LEU A 33 5.58 -3.80 -4.21
N VAL A 34 4.62 -3.09 -3.61
CA VAL A 34 3.47 -3.72 -2.93
C VAL A 34 2.23 -3.69 -3.81
N ASN A 35 1.91 -2.56 -4.45
CA ASN A 35 0.75 -2.40 -5.31
C ASN A 35 1.02 -2.96 -6.71
N ALA A 36 0.19 -3.91 -7.12
CA ALA A 36 0.26 -4.56 -8.42
C ALA A 36 -0.77 -4.03 -9.43
N ASN A 37 -1.59 -3.04 -9.07
CA ASN A 37 -2.60 -2.49 -9.97
C ASN A 37 -1.97 -1.79 -11.18
N ASP A 38 -0.85 -1.09 -10.97
CA ASP A 38 -0.14 -0.32 -12.01
C ASP A 38 1.27 -0.86 -12.30
N ASP A 39 1.75 -1.84 -11.52
CA ASP A 39 3.14 -2.33 -11.52
C ASP A 39 3.25 -3.86 -11.29
N ARG A 40 4.47 -4.41 -11.26
CA ARG A 40 4.76 -5.81 -10.90
C ARG A 40 4.82 -6.05 -9.38
N GLY A 41 3.92 -5.41 -8.64
CA GLY A 41 3.86 -5.50 -7.18
C GLY A 41 3.35 -6.86 -6.66
N LEU A 42 3.33 -6.99 -5.34
CA LEU A 42 2.94 -8.21 -4.62
C LEU A 42 1.43 -8.41 -4.48
N LEU A 43 0.65 -7.33 -4.40
CA LEU A 43 -0.73 -7.34 -3.96
C LEU A 43 -1.61 -6.45 -4.84
N VAL A 44 -2.75 -6.96 -5.26
CA VAL A 44 -3.74 -6.25 -6.09
C VAL A 44 -4.78 -5.62 -5.17
N GLY A 45 -5.04 -4.32 -5.34
CA GLY A 45 -5.98 -3.55 -4.52
C GLY A 45 -7.43 -3.68 -5.03
N ASN A 46 -8.40 -3.85 -4.12
CA ASN A 46 -9.82 -3.80 -4.44
C ASN A 46 -10.64 -3.21 -3.27
N TRP A 47 -11.45 -2.21 -3.59
CA TRP A 47 -12.35 -1.50 -2.67
C TRP A 47 -13.83 -1.69 -3.01
N HIS A 48 -14.13 -2.59 -3.95
CA HIS A 48 -15.48 -2.96 -4.35
C HIS A 48 -15.81 -4.40 -3.91
N GLU A 49 -16.96 -4.89 -4.36
CA GLU A 49 -17.40 -6.27 -4.11
C GLU A 49 -16.36 -7.29 -4.60
N VAL A 50 -16.05 -8.26 -3.75
CA VAL A 50 -15.06 -9.32 -4.00
C VAL A 50 -15.78 -10.55 -4.54
N LYS A 51 -15.61 -10.85 -5.83
CA LYS A 51 -16.22 -12.01 -6.50
C LYS A 51 -15.31 -13.25 -6.55
N ASP A 52 -14.01 -13.03 -6.47
CA ASP A 52 -12.95 -14.04 -6.50
C ASP A 52 -11.83 -13.68 -5.51
N GLY A 53 -10.93 -14.62 -5.20
CA GLY A 53 -9.79 -14.36 -4.31
C GLY A 53 -10.14 -14.32 -2.82
N VAL A 54 -9.27 -13.70 -2.02
CA VAL A 54 -9.44 -13.59 -0.57
C VAL A 54 -9.84 -12.15 -0.21
N PRO A 55 -10.96 -11.94 0.51
CA PRO A 55 -11.34 -10.61 0.99
C PRO A 55 -10.22 -9.97 1.82
N ALA A 56 -9.98 -8.68 1.63
CA ALA A 56 -8.87 -7.98 2.28
C ALA A 56 -8.90 -8.11 3.82
N THR A 57 -10.09 -8.16 4.41
CA THR A 57 -10.34 -8.30 5.86
C THR A 57 -9.94 -9.66 6.44
N GLN A 58 -9.74 -10.69 5.61
CA GLN A 58 -9.32 -12.01 6.07
C GLN A 58 -7.79 -12.14 6.22
N TRP A 59 -7.01 -11.21 5.68
CA TRP A 59 -5.57 -11.23 5.85
C TRP A 59 -5.20 -10.84 7.28
N THR A 60 -4.59 -11.80 8.01
CA THR A 60 -4.13 -11.58 9.38
C THR A 60 -2.60 -11.52 9.48
N ARG A 61 -1.87 -12.07 8.50
CA ARG A 61 -0.40 -12.17 8.53
C ARG A 61 0.19 -11.86 7.16
N ALA A 62 1.23 -11.03 7.15
CA ALA A 62 1.98 -10.71 5.92
C ALA A 62 2.65 -11.96 5.29
N ILE A 63 3.06 -12.93 6.12
CA ILE A 63 3.72 -14.16 5.65
C ILE A 63 2.84 -14.97 4.71
N ASP A 64 1.52 -14.99 4.93
CA ASP A 64 0.59 -15.75 4.11
C ASP A 64 0.53 -15.18 2.68
N ILE A 65 0.61 -13.85 2.56
CA ILE A 65 0.66 -13.13 1.28
C ILE A 65 2.00 -13.39 0.58
N TYR A 66 3.13 -13.28 1.29
CA TYR A 66 4.45 -13.58 0.71
C TYR A 66 4.53 -15.01 0.22
N THR A 67 4.12 -15.99 1.04
CA THR A 67 4.14 -17.40 0.67
C THR A 67 3.27 -17.66 -0.56
N LYS A 68 2.06 -17.08 -0.60
CA LYS A 68 1.17 -17.23 -1.75
C LYS A 68 1.80 -16.69 -3.03
N TYR A 69 2.40 -15.49 -2.98
CA TYR A 69 3.10 -14.90 -4.12
C TYR A 69 4.30 -15.74 -4.57
N LEU A 70 5.11 -16.25 -3.64
CA LEU A 70 6.29 -17.07 -3.96
C LEU A 70 5.91 -18.42 -4.60
N VAL A 71 4.78 -19.00 -4.20
CA VAL A 71 4.28 -20.27 -4.76
C VAL A 71 3.65 -20.07 -6.14
N THR A 72 2.86 -19.02 -6.32
CA THR A 72 2.13 -18.80 -7.59
C THR A 72 2.96 -18.03 -8.62
N GLY A 73 3.93 -17.23 -8.18
CA GLY A 73 4.62 -16.25 -9.01
C GLY A 73 3.72 -15.11 -9.51
N MET A 74 2.50 -14.99 -8.98
CA MET A 74 1.49 -14.02 -9.42
C MET A 74 1.09 -13.08 -8.27
N PRO A 75 0.74 -11.82 -8.57
CA PRO A 75 0.19 -10.88 -7.60
C PRO A 75 -1.00 -11.46 -6.84
N VAL A 76 -1.03 -11.22 -5.53
CA VAL A 76 -2.06 -11.78 -4.63
C VAL A 76 -3.27 -10.86 -4.59
N LYS A 77 -4.45 -11.44 -4.77
CA LYS A 77 -5.76 -10.77 -4.64
C LYS A 77 -6.41 -11.13 -3.29
N TRP A 78 -6.92 -10.19 -2.48
CA TRP A 78 -7.01 -8.73 -2.63
C TRP A 78 -6.44 -7.97 -1.43
N GLY A 79 -6.11 -6.69 -1.63
CA GLY A 79 -5.64 -5.77 -0.60
C GLY A 79 -6.50 -4.51 -0.46
N GLN A 80 -6.53 -3.97 0.75
CA GLN A 80 -6.99 -2.62 1.07
C GLN A 80 -5.90 -1.88 1.86
N CYS A 81 -6.09 -0.59 2.16
CA CYS A 81 -5.09 0.28 2.75
C CYS A 81 -4.36 -0.33 3.97
N PHE A 82 -5.07 -1.00 4.87
CA PHE A 82 -4.46 -1.67 6.04
C PHE A 82 -3.60 -2.88 5.67
N VAL A 83 -3.96 -3.62 4.62
CA VAL A 83 -3.16 -4.77 4.12
C VAL A 83 -1.89 -4.26 3.46
N PHE A 84 -1.98 -3.17 2.66
CA PHE A 84 -0.81 -2.51 2.09
C PHE A 84 0.13 -1.98 3.19
N ALA A 85 -0.41 -1.33 4.21
CA ALA A 85 0.36 -0.84 5.35
C ALA A 85 1.04 -1.98 6.13
N MET A 86 0.35 -3.10 6.35
CA MET A 86 0.91 -4.30 6.96
C MET A 86 2.08 -4.86 6.14
N MET A 87 1.91 -5.01 4.83
CA MET A 87 2.93 -5.53 3.93
C MET A 87 4.17 -4.63 3.91
N LEU A 88 4.00 -3.32 3.77
CA LEU A 88 5.10 -2.38 3.76
C LEU A 88 5.87 -2.36 5.10
N THR A 89 5.14 -2.35 6.23
CA THR A 89 5.75 -2.40 7.56
C THR A 89 6.56 -3.68 7.74
N SER A 90 6.03 -4.83 7.28
CA SER A 90 6.75 -6.11 7.31
C SER A 90 8.03 -6.06 6.47
N MET A 91 7.98 -5.52 5.24
CA MET A 91 9.17 -5.38 4.39
C MET A 91 10.24 -4.52 5.06
N CYS A 92 9.86 -3.36 5.58
CA CYS A 92 10.78 -2.43 6.24
C CYS A 92 11.50 -3.11 7.41
N ARG A 93 10.76 -3.80 8.28
CA ARG A 93 11.33 -4.51 9.44
C ARG A 93 12.27 -5.64 9.02
N ASN A 94 11.94 -6.36 7.94
CA ASN A 94 12.80 -7.43 7.42
C ASN A 94 14.15 -6.91 6.88
N VAL A 95 14.24 -5.64 6.47
CA VAL A 95 15.49 -5.00 6.01
C VAL A 95 16.14 -4.11 7.08
N GLY A 96 15.66 -4.15 8.33
CA GLY A 96 16.22 -3.39 9.45
C GLY A 96 15.80 -1.93 9.51
N ILE A 97 14.78 -1.51 8.75
CA ILE A 97 14.22 -0.16 8.79
C ILE A 97 13.11 -0.11 9.85
N VAL A 98 13.25 0.81 10.82
CA VAL A 98 12.21 1.06 11.82
C VAL A 98 10.99 1.68 11.12
N CYS A 99 9.87 0.98 11.20
CA CYS A 99 8.61 1.38 10.57
C CYS A 99 7.41 0.98 11.44
N ARG A 100 6.36 1.81 11.39
CA ARG A 100 5.05 1.55 12.01
C ARG A 100 3.94 1.93 11.02
N ALA A 101 2.86 1.15 11.02
CA ALA A 101 1.63 1.55 10.37
C ALA A 101 0.98 2.70 11.14
N VAL A 102 0.35 3.63 10.42
CA VAL A 102 -0.42 4.74 10.98
C VAL A 102 -1.80 4.69 10.37
N SER A 103 -2.82 4.95 11.19
CA SER A 103 -4.21 5.06 10.77
C SER A 103 -4.72 6.44 11.15
N GLY A 104 -5.53 7.03 10.28
CA GLY A 104 -6.26 8.27 10.54
C GLY A 104 -7.73 8.07 10.19
N PHE A 105 -8.55 8.99 10.70
CA PHE A 105 -9.96 9.10 10.37
C PHE A 105 -10.14 10.39 9.55
N ASP A 106 -11.16 10.43 8.71
CA ASP A 106 -11.51 11.58 7.88
C ASP A 106 -10.36 12.01 6.96
N ILE A 107 -9.77 11.04 6.24
CA ILE A 107 -8.66 11.30 5.32
C ILE A 107 -9.23 11.66 3.95
N GLY A 108 -9.15 12.94 3.60
CA GLY A 108 -9.49 13.43 2.28
C GLY A 108 -8.47 13.03 1.21
N HIS A 109 -8.96 12.48 0.10
CA HIS A 109 -8.17 12.21 -1.09
C HIS A 109 -8.31 13.38 -2.09
N ASP A 110 -7.40 14.34 -1.96
CA ASP A 110 -7.30 15.53 -2.82
C ASP A 110 -6.88 15.11 -4.25
N ASN A 111 -7.85 15.08 -5.17
CA ASN A 111 -7.64 14.68 -6.56
C ASN A 111 -7.11 15.85 -7.41
N ASN A 112 -7.45 17.08 -7.04
CA ASN A 112 -7.17 18.30 -7.82
C ASN A 112 -5.86 19.00 -7.37
N LYS A 113 -5.28 18.58 -6.24
CA LYS A 113 -4.04 19.07 -5.61
C LYS A 113 -4.07 20.55 -5.21
N ASN A 114 -5.25 21.09 -4.90
CA ASN A 114 -5.43 22.47 -4.49
C ASN A 114 -5.40 22.66 -2.97
N GLY A 115 -5.33 21.57 -2.18
CA GLY A 115 -5.31 21.60 -0.72
C GLY A 115 -6.69 21.77 -0.07
N ILE A 116 -7.77 21.64 -0.85
CA ILE A 116 -9.16 21.77 -0.41
C ILE A 116 -9.88 20.49 -0.84
N ILE A 117 -10.59 19.87 0.11
CA ILE A 117 -11.42 18.69 -0.16
C ILE A 117 -12.84 19.14 -0.47
N GLU A 118 -13.30 18.93 -1.70
CA GLU A 118 -14.63 19.34 -2.15
C GLU A 118 -15.59 18.16 -2.14
N VAL A 119 -16.66 18.27 -1.35
CA VAL A 119 -17.71 17.25 -1.25
C VAL A 119 -19.06 17.87 -1.57
N TYR A 120 -19.74 17.32 -2.56
CA TYR A 120 -21.04 17.79 -3.03
C TYR A 120 -22.11 16.79 -2.61
N THR A 121 -23.18 17.26 -1.98
CA THR A 121 -24.28 16.40 -1.52
C THR A 121 -25.61 16.89 -2.05
N ASP A 122 -26.51 15.98 -2.41
CA ASP A 122 -27.89 16.33 -2.70
C ASP A 122 -28.56 16.85 -1.42
N SER A 123 -29.13 18.06 -1.49
CA SER A 123 -29.74 18.71 -0.32
C SER A 123 -30.94 17.97 0.30
N ARG A 124 -31.56 17.05 -0.45
CA ARG A 124 -32.76 16.30 -0.03
C ARG A 124 -32.42 14.89 0.43
N THR A 125 -31.55 14.18 -0.30
CA THR A 125 -31.18 12.79 0.03
C THR A 125 -29.92 12.69 0.88
N LEU A 126 -29.13 13.77 0.94
CA LEU A 126 -27.78 13.80 1.53
C LEU A 126 -26.80 12.81 0.89
N GLU A 127 -27.12 12.30 -0.30
CA GLU A 127 -26.24 11.42 -1.05
C GLU A 127 -25.13 12.23 -1.73
N PHE A 128 -23.94 11.63 -1.82
CA PHE A 128 -22.81 12.23 -2.50
C PHE A 128 -23.04 12.33 -4.01
N LEU A 129 -22.81 13.51 -4.57
CA LEU A 129 -22.97 13.79 -5.98
C LEU A 129 -21.69 13.43 -6.76
N PRO A 130 -21.82 13.10 -8.06
CA PRO A 130 -20.66 12.92 -8.93
C PRO A 130 -19.77 14.17 -8.94
N GLY A 131 -18.46 13.95 -8.91
CA GLY A 131 -17.47 15.04 -8.82
C GLY A 131 -17.03 15.39 -7.40
N SER A 132 -17.67 14.82 -6.38
CA SER A 132 -17.16 14.89 -5.00
C SER A 132 -15.85 14.14 -4.85
N GLU A 133 -14.94 14.72 -4.11
CA GLU A 133 -13.74 14.06 -3.62
C GLU A 133 -14.10 13.11 -2.47
N ILE A 134 -13.22 12.13 -2.25
CA ILE A 134 -13.49 11.03 -1.33
C ILE A 134 -12.85 11.35 0.02
N ILE A 135 -13.62 11.16 1.08
CA ILE A 135 -13.12 11.14 2.46
C ILE A 135 -13.23 9.70 2.96
N TRP A 136 -12.12 9.16 3.47
CA TRP A 136 -12.01 7.82 4.04
C TRP A 136 -12.15 7.81 5.56
#